data_AF-A0A849M8W5-F1
#
_entry.id   AF-A0A849M8W5-F1
#
_cell.length_a   1.000
_cell.length_b   1.000
_cell.length_c   1.000
_cell.angle_alpha   90.00
_cell.angle_beta   90.00
_cell.angle_gamma   90.00
#
_symmetry.space_group_name_H-M   'P 1'
#
loop_
_entity.id
_entity.type
_entity.pdbx_description
1 polymer ?
#
loop_
_entity_poly.entity_id
_entity_poly.type
_entity_poly.pdbx_seq_one_letter_code
_entity_poly.pdbx_strand_id
1 'polypeptide(L)'
;MHSKKTVLIVEDEEPILMALQRILELTGDYEAVVAQDGAIAMDKLQSFVPDLIISDISMPNLNGIDLCKRVRENPVTKSVPFIFLTAKKEKMLEGLNVGGDDFLMKPFNVDEVLIKIETMFRRVAQSREQASQHKGRIEDVPVEEIIELCLREKISGELILQREGQVGTVNLDHGDIVSVSYNSLKDEAALDAMRKWTQGTFVVRPLDIKIKVDPQLNIEKTDLKFAGKLMENVWWVGHIDEKEAVHQNVYLRVFKNDSKKICALFDPGSPLYFNAISEKIDQALGGASKINIYIPLDSSPEASLNSRMLRQANERVICMTSTKNWDYIKHYEIHPRSVKKVDIEKTPSITLASGHNLQFIETPFCGSASSFMTYDIESRVLFSGSLFSSDSKPTTEKTNDLYAKEKDWEGMRSYHQKNISSNSALLKVLENVKWLEPKPLVIAPRFGKLINGEDVELFIDRLKVLNVGIDKIFYEALDK
;
A
#
# COMPACT_ATOMS: atom_id res chain seq x y z
N MET A 1 -36.32 -5.84 -3.30
CA MET A 1 -35.98 -5.54 -1.89
C MET A 1 -34.54 -5.95 -1.69
N HIS A 2 -33.63 -5.02 -1.45
CA HIS A 2 -32.28 -5.39 -0.98
C HIS A 2 -32.44 -5.96 0.44
N SER A 3 -31.94 -7.16 0.68
CA SER A 3 -31.84 -7.70 2.04
C SER A 3 -30.87 -6.82 2.81
N LYS A 4 -31.26 -6.35 4.00
CA LYS A 4 -30.37 -5.59 4.88
C LYS A 4 -29.19 -6.47 5.27
N LYS A 5 -28.00 -5.88 5.40
CA LYS A 5 -26.82 -6.58 5.90
C LYS A 5 -26.84 -6.60 7.43
N THR A 6 -26.58 -7.76 8.02
CA THR A 6 -26.62 -7.94 9.47
C THR A 6 -25.25 -7.66 10.07
N VAL A 7 -25.18 -6.73 11.02
CA VAL A 7 -23.95 -6.39 11.75
C VAL A 7 -24.12 -6.78 13.22
N LEU A 8 -23.25 -7.65 13.72
CA LEU A 8 -23.18 -8.00 15.14
C LEU A 8 -22.26 -7.02 15.86
N ILE A 9 -22.80 -6.21 16.76
CA ILE A 9 -22.06 -5.29 17.63
C ILE A 9 -21.88 -5.96 19.00
N VAL A 10 -20.64 -6.02 19.49
CA VAL A 10 -20.28 -6.61 20.79
C VAL A 10 -19.56 -5.55 21.62
N GLU A 11 -20.24 -5.02 22.64
CA GLU A 11 -19.76 -3.87 23.41
C GLU A 11 -20.43 -3.87 24.79
N ASP A 12 -19.64 -3.76 25.86
CA ASP A 12 -20.12 -3.80 27.24
C ASP A 12 -20.55 -2.42 27.77
N GLU A 13 -20.05 -1.34 27.17
CA GLU A 13 -20.49 0.01 27.50
C GLU A 13 -21.81 0.36 26.78
N GLU A 14 -22.92 0.28 27.52
CA GLU A 14 -24.28 0.53 26.99
C GLU A 14 -24.42 1.83 26.16
N PRO A 15 -23.82 2.99 26.53
CA PRO A 15 -23.88 4.19 25.71
C PRO A 15 -23.23 4.03 24.33
N ILE A 16 -22.11 3.30 24.25
CA ILE A 16 -21.36 3.06 23.02
C ILE A 16 -22.13 2.06 22.15
N LEU A 17 -22.66 1.00 22.76
CA LEU A 17 -23.48 0.00 22.10
C LEU A 17 -24.73 0.65 21.45
N MET A 18 -25.45 1.49 22.19
CA MET A 18 -26.60 2.23 21.69
C MET A 18 -26.24 3.23 20.58
N ALA A 19 -25.11 3.93 20.71
CA ALA A 19 -24.63 4.85 19.69
C ALA A 19 -24.35 4.13 18.37
N LEU A 20 -23.61 3.02 18.42
CA LEU A 20 -23.31 2.19 17.24
C LEU A 20 -24.58 1.61 16.63
N GLN A 21 -25.47 1.04 17.44
CA GLN A 21 -26.75 0.51 16.96
C GLN A 21 -27.54 1.59 16.20
N ARG A 22 -27.63 2.80 16.78
CA ARG A 22 -28.38 3.90 16.18
C ARG A 22 -27.72 4.43 14.90
N ILE A 23 -26.39 4.49 14.84
CA ILE A 23 -25.65 4.83 13.62
C ILE A 23 -26.04 3.87 12.49
N LEU A 24 -26.04 2.56 12.74
CA LEU A 24 -26.35 1.56 11.72
C LEU A 24 -27.81 1.61 11.29
N GLU A 25 -28.74 1.69 12.24
CA GLU A 25 -30.18 1.69 11.96
C GLU A 25 -30.63 2.93 11.18
N LEU A 26 -30.03 4.11 11.44
CA LEU A 26 -30.35 5.37 10.77
C LEU A 26 -30.03 5.36 9.27
N THR A 27 -29.06 4.55 8.83
CA THR A 27 -28.76 4.41 7.39
C THR A 27 -29.87 3.71 6.61
N GLY A 28 -30.64 2.84 7.28
CA GLY A 28 -31.63 1.98 6.64
C GLY A 28 -31.05 0.73 5.94
N ASP A 29 -29.75 0.67 5.70
CA ASP A 29 -29.07 -0.40 4.94
C ASP A 29 -28.63 -1.59 5.81
N TYR A 30 -28.50 -1.36 7.11
CA TYR A 30 -27.99 -2.33 8.07
C TYR A 30 -29.05 -2.76 9.08
N GLU A 31 -28.94 -4.01 9.54
CA GLU A 31 -29.62 -4.54 10.70
C GLU A 31 -28.59 -4.78 11.80
N ALA A 32 -28.75 -4.12 12.94
CA ALA A 32 -27.84 -4.23 14.07
C ALA A 32 -28.34 -5.31 15.05
N VAL A 33 -27.50 -6.33 15.29
CA VAL A 33 -27.69 -7.29 16.38
C VAL A 33 -26.67 -6.97 17.46
N VAL A 34 -27.11 -6.83 18.71
CA VAL A 34 -26.24 -6.36 19.81
C VAL A 34 -25.91 -7.47 20.80
N ALA A 35 -24.70 -7.50 21.34
CA ALA A 35 -24.27 -8.37 22.44
C ALA A 35 -23.45 -7.55 23.44
N GLN A 36 -23.62 -7.82 24.74
CA GLN A 36 -22.93 -7.06 25.79
C GLN A 36 -21.54 -7.62 26.15
N ASP A 37 -21.22 -8.83 25.69
CA ASP A 37 -19.89 -9.41 25.83
C ASP A 37 -19.67 -10.51 24.77
N GLY A 38 -18.44 -11.04 24.72
CA GLY A 38 -18.10 -12.08 23.76
C GLY A 38 -18.83 -13.41 24.00
N ALA A 39 -19.28 -13.72 25.22
CA ALA A 39 -19.96 -14.98 25.52
C ALA A 39 -21.37 -14.96 24.90
N ILE A 40 -22.10 -13.86 25.09
CA ILE A 40 -23.40 -13.62 24.45
C ILE A 40 -23.25 -13.59 22.93
N ALA A 41 -22.17 -12.98 22.42
CA ALA A 41 -21.88 -12.97 20.98
C ALA A 41 -21.67 -14.40 20.44
N MET A 42 -20.93 -15.26 21.16
CA MET A 42 -20.71 -16.65 20.77
C MET A 42 -22.01 -17.47 20.75
N ASP A 43 -22.90 -17.28 21.74
CA ASP A 43 -24.21 -17.95 21.75
C ASP A 43 -25.07 -17.53 20.55
N LYS A 44 -25.04 -16.24 20.22
CA LYS A 44 -25.73 -15.70 19.03
C LYS A 44 -25.18 -16.26 17.72
N LEU A 45 -23.85 -16.37 17.61
CA LEU A 45 -23.16 -16.92 16.43
C LEU A 45 -23.46 -18.41 16.20
N GLN A 46 -24.04 -19.14 17.17
CA GLN A 46 -24.55 -20.50 16.95
C GLN A 46 -25.87 -20.51 16.17
N SER A 47 -26.65 -19.44 16.25
CA SER A 47 -28.01 -19.37 15.69
C SER A 47 -28.07 -18.62 14.35
N PHE A 48 -27.11 -17.74 14.07
CA PHE A 48 -27.02 -17.02 12.79
C PHE A 48 -25.58 -16.60 12.48
N VAL A 49 -25.31 -16.28 11.21
CA VAL A 49 -24.00 -15.78 10.75
C VAL A 49 -24.16 -14.33 10.31
N PRO A 50 -23.55 -13.35 11.01
CA PRO A 50 -23.60 -11.95 10.60
C PRO A 50 -22.75 -11.70 9.34
N ASP A 51 -23.06 -10.61 8.63
CA ASP A 51 -22.26 -10.14 7.50
C ASP A 51 -21.00 -9.39 7.98
N LEU A 52 -20.98 -8.88 9.22
CA LEU A 52 -19.87 -8.17 9.86
C LEU A 52 -19.98 -8.29 11.39
N ILE A 53 -18.84 -8.41 12.07
CA ILE A 53 -18.74 -8.29 13.53
C ILE A 53 -17.95 -7.02 13.88
N ILE A 54 -18.47 -6.23 14.81
CA ILE A 54 -17.78 -5.11 15.43
C ILE A 54 -17.71 -5.42 16.93
N SER A 55 -16.50 -5.52 17.51
CA SER A 55 -16.34 -5.94 18.90
C SER A 55 -15.34 -5.08 19.65
N ASP A 56 -15.66 -4.64 20.86
CA ASP A 56 -14.62 -4.13 21.78
C ASP A 56 -13.63 -5.24 22.11
N ILE A 57 -12.37 -4.86 22.19
CA ILE A 57 -11.30 -5.70 22.70
C ILE A 57 -11.47 -5.93 24.21
N SER A 58 -11.81 -4.89 24.98
CA SER A 58 -11.71 -4.91 26.44
C SER A 58 -13.06 -5.07 27.14
N MET A 59 -13.66 -6.25 26.99
CA MET A 59 -14.95 -6.58 27.61
C MET A 59 -14.78 -7.61 28.76
N PRO A 60 -15.70 -7.66 29.74
CA PRO A 60 -15.76 -8.71 30.75
C PRO A 60 -16.07 -10.09 30.12
N ASN A 61 -15.88 -11.14 30.91
CA ASN A 61 -16.09 -12.53 30.50
C ASN A 61 -15.20 -12.96 29.33
N LEU A 62 -15.76 -13.00 28.12
CA LEU A 62 -15.01 -13.29 26.90
C LEU A 62 -14.65 -11.97 26.20
N ASN A 63 -13.36 -11.64 26.23
CA ASN A 63 -12.84 -10.43 25.58
C ASN A 63 -12.88 -10.55 24.04
N GLY A 64 -12.77 -9.42 23.34
CA GLY A 64 -12.87 -9.39 21.87
C GLY A 64 -11.78 -10.18 21.16
N ILE A 65 -10.57 -10.25 21.71
CA ILE A 65 -9.44 -10.99 21.12
C ILE A 65 -9.75 -12.49 21.12
N ASP A 66 -10.22 -13.01 22.25
CA ASP A 66 -10.56 -14.42 22.40
C ASP A 66 -11.87 -14.79 21.70
N LEU A 67 -12.78 -13.82 21.52
CA LEU A 67 -13.92 -13.94 20.61
C LEU A 67 -13.45 -14.08 19.15
N CYS A 68 -12.55 -13.21 18.69
CA CYS A 68 -12.02 -13.24 17.32
C CYS A 68 -11.32 -14.56 17.02
N LYS A 69 -10.48 -15.08 17.94
CA LYS A 69 -9.86 -16.40 17.78
C LYS A 69 -10.90 -17.50 17.54
N ARG A 70 -11.94 -17.56 18.36
CA ARG A 70 -13.02 -18.54 18.22
C ARG A 70 -13.80 -18.38 16.91
N VAL A 71 -14.06 -17.13 16.50
CA VAL A 71 -14.69 -16.82 15.22
C VAL A 71 -13.84 -17.35 14.06
N ARG A 72 -12.51 -17.21 14.14
CA ARG A 72 -11.55 -17.69 13.12
C ARG A 72 -11.34 -19.20 13.13
N GLU A 73 -11.45 -19.85 14.28
CA GLU A 73 -11.36 -21.31 14.41
C GLU A 73 -12.60 -22.04 13.86
N ASN A 74 -13.77 -21.39 13.88
CA ASN A 74 -15.01 -21.98 13.40
C ASN A 74 -15.14 -21.86 11.85
N PRO A 75 -15.25 -22.98 11.11
CA PRO A 75 -15.35 -22.97 9.64
C PRO A 75 -16.50 -22.15 9.06
N VAL A 76 -17.59 -21.97 9.82
CA VAL A 76 -18.78 -21.23 9.40
C VAL A 76 -18.58 -19.72 9.54
N THR A 77 -17.92 -19.27 10.62
CA THR A 77 -17.77 -17.84 10.93
C THR A 77 -16.38 -17.29 10.57
N LYS A 78 -15.41 -18.14 10.21
CA LYS A 78 -14.01 -17.71 9.99
C LYS A 78 -13.85 -16.64 8.92
N SER A 79 -14.73 -16.59 7.93
CA SER A 79 -14.72 -15.60 6.86
C SER A 79 -15.58 -14.37 7.12
N VAL A 80 -16.24 -14.29 8.29
CA VAL A 80 -17.01 -13.10 8.67
C VAL A 80 -16.03 -11.98 8.99
N PRO A 81 -16.13 -10.81 8.34
CA PRO A 81 -15.27 -9.69 8.65
C PRO A 81 -15.40 -9.26 10.11
N PHE A 82 -14.29 -8.83 10.70
CA PHE A 82 -14.19 -8.51 12.12
C PHE A 82 -13.46 -7.19 12.32
N ILE A 83 -14.15 -6.20 12.89
CA ILE A 83 -13.61 -4.89 13.24
C ILE A 83 -13.50 -4.78 14.76
N PHE A 84 -12.33 -4.46 15.25
CA PHE A 84 -12.12 -4.20 16.68
C PHE A 84 -12.47 -2.77 17.07
N LEU A 85 -13.10 -2.59 18.23
CA LEU A 85 -13.18 -1.31 18.93
C LEU A 85 -12.12 -1.30 20.03
N THR A 86 -11.41 -0.20 20.23
CA THR A 86 -10.47 -0.09 21.35
C THR A 86 -10.16 1.35 21.71
N ALA A 87 -10.03 1.62 23.01
CA ALA A 87 -9.46 2.87 23.53
C ALA A 87 -7.91 2.82 23.66
N LYS A 88 -7.30 1.65 23.41
CA LYS A 88 -5.87 1.37 23.64
C LYS A 88 -5.18 0.97 22.35
N LYS A 89 -4.17 1.76 21.97
CA LYS A 89 -3.41 1.61 20.72
C LYS A 89 -2.59 0.32 20.70
N GLU A 90 -2.02 -0.05 21.84
CA GLU A 90 -1.19 -1.24 22.02
C GLU A 90 -1.95 -2.54 21.75
N LYS A 91 -3.26 -2.57 22.00
CA LYS A 91 -4.11 -3.74 21.75
C LYS A 91 -4.51 -3.93 20.28
N MET A 92 -4.30 -2.92 19.43
CA MET A 92 -4.66 -3.01 18.00
C MET A 92 -3.80 -4.06 17.28
N LEU A 93 -2.49 -4.06 17.52
CA LEU A 93 -1.59 -5.04 16.95
C LEU A 93 -1.93 -6.46 17.40
N GLU A 94 -2.28 -6.62 18.69
CA GLU A 94 -2.72 -7.90 19.24
C GLU A 94 -4.00 -8.40 18.56
N GLY A 95 -5.01 -7.54 18.40
CA GLY A 95 -6.26 -7.85 17.70
C GLY A 95 -6.03 -8.26 16.23
N LEU A 96 -5.24 -7.50 15.49
CA LEU A 96 -4.95 -7.82 14.09
C LEU A 96 -4.17 -9.14 13.95
N ASN A 97 -3.24 -9.43 14.86
CA ASN A 97 -2.46 -10.66 14.86
C ASN A 97 -3.32 -11.92 15.09
N VAL A 98 -4.44 -11.81 15.80
CA VAL A 98 -5.39 -12.93 16.00
C VAL A 98 -6.44 -13.04 14.90
N GLY A 99 -6.27 -12.27 13.82
CA GLY A 99 -7.09 -12.36 12.62
C GLY A 99 -8.16 -11.27 12.51
N GLY A 100 -8.10 -10.17 13.27
CA GLY A 100 -8.95 -9.01 13.01
C GLY A 100 -8.68 -8.39 11.63
N ASP A 101 -9.73 -7.91 10.96
CA ASP A 101 -9.62 -7.34 9.60
C ASP A 101 -9.42 -5.82 9.61
N ASP A 102 -9.90 -5.14 10.66
CA ASP A 102 -9.69 -3.72 10.88
C ASP A 102 -9.88 -3.36 12.36
N PHE A 103 -9.67 -2.10 12.70
CA PHE A 103 -9.99 -1.54 14.00
C PHE A 103 -10.57 -0.13 13.87
N LEU A 104 -11.20 0.32 14.95
CA LEU A 104 -11.79 1.62 15.11
C LEU A 104 -11.51 2.11 16.54
N MET A 105 -10.89 3.29 16.64
CA MET A 105 -10.38 3.82 17.90
C MET A 105 -11.47 4.59 18.63
N LYS A 106 -11.64 4.34 19.94
CA LYS A 106 -12.51 5.14 20.81
C LYS A 106 -11.75 6.41 21.25
N PRO A 107 -12.36 7.62 21.23
CA PRO A 107 -13.70 7.93 20.73
C PRO A 107 -13.74 8.03 19.19
N PHE A 108 -14.90 7.72 18.62
CA PHE A 108 -15.13 7.72 17.18
C PHE A 108 -16.35 8.56 16.78
N ASN A 109 -16.38 9.00 15.52
CA ASN A 109 -17.53 9.70 14.95
C ASN A 109 -18.33 8.79 13.98
N VAL A 110 -19.50 9.28 13.57
CA VAL A 110 -20.44 8.55 12.70
C VAL A 110 -19.81 8.19 11.37
N ASP A 111 -19.12 9.15 10.74
CA ASP A 111 -18.53 8.97 9.41
C ASP A 111 -17.43 7.90 9.42
N GLU A 112 -16.59 7.88 10.46
CA GLU A 112 -15.55 6.86 10.65
C GLU A 112 -16.13 5.44 10.73
N VAL A 113 -17.21 5.26 11.50
CA VAL A 113 -17.90 3.97 11.61
C VAL A 113 -18.44 3.53 10.25
N LEU A 114 -19.15 4.41 9.55
CA LEU A 114 -19.77 4.08 8.26
C LEU A 114 -18.72 3.78 7.18
N ILE A 115 -17.66 4.59 7.08
CA ILE A 115 -16.57 4.38 6.12
C ILE A 115 -15.89 3.02 6.34
N LYS A 116 -15.65 2.63 7.60
CA LYS A 116 -15.04 1.34 7.95
C LYS A 116 -15.93 0.18 7.51
N ILE A 117 -17.22 0.27 7.78
CA ILE A 117 -18.21 -0.77 7.43
C ILE A 117 -18.36 -0.90 5.92
N GLU A 118 -18.56 0.22 5.21
CA GLU A 118 -18.70 0.23 3.75
C GLU A 118 -17.45 -0.32 3.07
N THR A 119 -16.27 0.09 3.55
CA THR A 119 -14.99 -0.40 3.03
C THR A 119 -14.85 -1.89 3.25
N MET A 120 -15.23 -2.39 4.43
CA MET A 120 -15.19 -3.82 4.71
C MET A 120 -16.12 -4.61 3.78
N PHE A 121 -17.34 -4.13 3.59
CA PHE A 121 -18.29 -4.78 2.69
C PHE A 121 -17.87 -4.76 1.23
N ARG A 122 -17.25 -3.67 0.78
CA ARG A 122 -16.67 -3.58 -0.56
C ARG A 122 -15.53 -4.58 -0.76
N ARG A 123 -14.64 -4.74 0.22
CA ARG A 123 -13.56 -5.76 0.19
C ARG A 123 -14.13 -7.17 0.05
N VAL A 124 -15.14 -7.51 0.84
CA VAL A 124 -15.80 -8.82 0.77
C VAL A 124 -16.49 -9.04 -0.58
N ALA A 125 -17.16 -8.02 -1.11
CA ALA A 125 -17.84 -8.11 -2.41
C ALA A 125 -16.84 -8.34 -3.54
N GLN A 126 -15.74 -7.57 -3.58
CA GLN A 126 -14.68 -7.70 -4.58
C GLN A 126 -13.98 -9.06 -4.48
N SER A 127 -13.66 -9.52 -3.27
CA SER A 127 -13.06 -10.84 -3.05
C SER A 127 -14.00 -11.98 -3.51
N ARG A 128 -15.31 -11.87 -3.26
CA ARG A 128 -16.31 -12.84 -3.74
C ARG A 128 -16.46 -12.81 -5.25
N GLU A 129 -16.43 -11.63 -5.87
CA GLU A 129 -16.54 -11.46 -7.32
C GLU A 129 -15.32 -12.03 -8.04
N GLN A 130 -14.12 -11.74 -7.56
CA GLN A 130 -12.86 -12.30 -8.07
C GLN A 130 -12.77 -13.82 -7.85
N ALA A 131 -13.16 -14.34 -6.69
CA ALA A 131 -13.18 -15.78 -6.43
C ALA A 131 -14.23 -16.53 -7.28
N SER A 132 -15.28 -15.83 -7.73
CA SER A 132 -16.32 -16.43 -8.58
C SER A 132 -15.86 -16.67 -10.02
N GLN A 133 -14.84 -15.93 -10.49
CA GLN A 133 -14.26 -16.05 -11.83
C GLN A 133 -13.22 -17.19 -11.93
N HIS A 134 -12.68 -17.67 -10.80
CA HIS A 134 -11.56 -18.63 -10.77
C HIS A 134 -11.91 -19.97 -10.10
N LYS A 135 -13.16 -20.41 -10.24
CA LYS A 135 -13.64 -21.71 -9.73
C LYS A 135 -14.17 -22.59 -10.87
N GLY A 136 -14.02 -23.89 -10.74
CA GLY A 136 -14.50 -24.84 -11.75
C GLY A 136 -14.51 -26.29 -11.26
N ARG A 137 -14.77 -27.23 -12.16
CA ARG A 137 -14.75 -28.68 -11.87
C ARG A 137 -13.47 -29.30 -12.44
N ILE A 138 -12.88 -30.22 -11.70
CA ILE A 138 -11.64 -30.93 -12.09
C ILE A 138 -11.88 -31.83 -13.32
N GLU A 139 -13.12 -32.26 -13.53
CA GLU A 139 -13.52 -33.02 -14.72
C GLU A 139 -13.60 -32.16 -16.00
N ASP A 140 -13.75 -30.84 -15.86
CA ASP A 140 -13.77 -29.90 -16.99
C ASP A 140 -12.34 -29.44 -17.34
N VAL A 141 -11.48 -29.29 -16.32
CA VAL A 141 -10.08 -28.87 -16.46
C VAL A 141 -9.22 -29.74 -15.53
N PRO A 142 -8.34 -30.62 -16.05
CA PRO A 142 -7.48 -31.47 -15.24
C PRO A 142 -6.58 -30.66 -14.29
N VAL A 143 -6.20 -31.26 -13.15
CA VAL A 143 -5.36 -30.61 -12.13
C VAL A 143 -4.05 -30.05 -12.70
N GLU A 144 -3.41 -30.77 -13.63
CA GLU A 144 -2.16 -30.29 -14.25
C GLU A 144 -2.37 -29.01 -15.05
N GLU A 145 -3.45 -28.93 -15.81
CA GLU A 145 -3.77 -27.76 -16.62
C GLU A 145 -4.13 -26.56 -15.73
N ILE A 146 -4.84 -26.78 -14.61
CA ILE A 146 -5.10 -25.71 -13.62
C ILE A 146 -3.79 -25.19 -13.03
N ILE A 147 -2.85 -26.09 -12.70
CA ILE A 147 -1.53 -25.69 -12.19
C ILE A 147 -0.80 -24.89 -13.25
N GLU A 148 -0.66 -25.40 -14.47
CA GLU A 148 0.01 -24.70 -15.58
C GLU A 148 -0.59 -23.32 -15.86
N LEU A 149 -1.92 -23.21 -15.80
CA LEU A 149 -2.62 -21.92 -15.89
C LEU A 149 -2.19 -20.98 -14.77
N CYS A 150 -2.16 -21.45 -13.51
CA CYS A 150 -1.69 -20.65 -12.38
C CYS A 150 -0.22 -20.21 -12.55
N LEU A 151 0.67 -21.09 -13.05
CA LEU A 151 2.07 -20.75 -13.32
C LEU A 151 2.18 -19.70 -14.45
N ARG A 152 1.45 -19.92 -15.55
CA ARG A 152 1.46 -19.05 -16.73
C ARG A 152 0.93 -17.66 -16.45
N GLU A 153 -0.18 -17.57 -15.72
CA GLU A 153 -0.80 -16.31 -15.32
C GLU A 153 -0.12 -15.68 -14.08
N LYS A 154 0.96 -16.30 -13.57
CA LYS A 154 1.77 -15.83 -12.44
C LYS A 154 0.94 -15.53 -11.19
N ILE A 155 0.00 -16.41 -10.86
CA ILE A 155 -0.90 -16.22 -9.74
C ILE A 155 -0.14 -16.35 -8.41
N SER A 156 -0.31 -15.38 -7.52
CA SER A 156 0.03 -15.51 -6.09
C SER A 156 -1.26 -15.83 -5.31
N GLY A 157 -1.25 -16.90 -4.51
CA GLY A 157 -2.39 -17.31 -3.71
C GLY A 157 -2.50 -18.81 -3.46
N GLU A 158 -3.71 -19.28 -3.18
CA GLU A 158 -4.02 -20.69 -2.91
C GLU A 158 -4.87 -21.29 -4.03
N LEU A 159 -4.38 -22.34 -4.68
CA LEU A 159 -5.23 -23.26 -5.42
C LEU A 159 -5.73 -24.35 -4.47
N ILE A 160 -7.05 -24.40 -4.28
CA ILE A 160 -7.72 -25.37 -3.42
C ILE A 160 -8.45 -26.38 -4.30
N LEU A 161 -8.10 -27.65 -4.15
CA LEU A 161 -8.74 -28.79 -4.81
C LEU A 161 -9.58 -29.56 -3.78
N GLN A 162 -10.79 -29.94 -4.15
CA GLN A 162 -11.68 -30.71 -3.28
C GLN A 162 -12.31 -31.90 -4.01
N ARG A 163 -12.32 -33.06 -3.34
CA ARG A 163 -12.96 -34.28 -3.85
C ARG A 163 -13.49 -35.11 -2.68
N GLU A 164 -14.77 -35.45 -2.67
CA GLU A 164 -15.38 -36.43 -1.73
C GLU A 164 -14.99 -36.19 -0.24
N GLY A 165 -14.96 -34.92 0.20
CA GLY A 165 -14.58 -34.53 1.57
C GLY A 165 -13.07 -34.40 1.82
N GLN A 166 -12.24 -34.73 0.84
CA GLN A 166 -10.81 -34.51 0.84
C GLN A 166 -10.47 -33.12 0.31
N VAL A 167 -9.46 -32.48 0.90
CA VAL A 167 -8.99 -31.15 0.50
C VAL A 167 -7.49 -31.19 0.28
N GLY A 168 -7.08 -30.66 -0.86
CA GLY A 168 -5.70 -30.44 -1.22
C GLY A 168 -5.45 -28.96 -1.49
N THR A 169 -4.30 -28.45 -1.06
CA THR A 169 -3.94 -27.04 -1.21
C THR A 169 -2.57 -26.93 -1.87
N VAL A 170 -2.49 -26.11 -2.91
CA VAL A 170 -1.26 -25.68 -3.59
C VAL A 170 -1.08 -24.20 -3.32
N ASN A 171 -0.05 -23.84 -2.58
CA ASN A 171 0.33 -22.44 -2.35
C ASN A 171 1.24 -21.97 -3.49
N LEU A 172 0.89 -20.84 -4.09
CA LEU A 172 1.52 -20.29 -5.28
C LEU A 172 2.03 -18.87 -5.00
N ASP A 173 3.24 -18.53 -5.43
CA ASP A 173 3.77 -17.16 -5.40
C ASP A 173 4.32 -16.78 -6.77
N HIS A 174 3.72 -15.79 -7.42
CA HIS A 174 4.07 -15.35 -8.78
C HIS A 174 4.16 -16.48 -9.81
N GLY A 175 3.35 -17.53 -9.62
CA GLY A 175 3.38 -18.72 -10.46
C GLY A 175 4.46 -19.73 -10.10
N ASP A 176 5.12 -19.63 -8.94
CA ASP A 176 5.97 -20.68 -8.38
C ASP A 176 5.21 -21.44 -7.28
N ILE A 177 5.30 -22.78 -7.28
CA ILE A 177 4.71 -23.60 -6.22
C ILE A 177 5.58 -23.48 -4.97
N VAL A 178 5.06 -22.82 -3.94
CA VAL A 178 5.76 -22.59 -2.66
C VAL A 178 5.64 -23.80 -1.74
N SER A 179 4.46 -24.40 -1.68
CA SER A 179 4.22 -25.61 -0.89
C SER A 179 2.93 -26.29 -1.32
N VAL A 180 2.88 -27.60 -1.08
CA VAL A 180 1.70 -28.40 -1.40
C VAL A 180 1.32 -29.23 -0.18
N SER A 181 0.02 -29.35 0.09
CA SER A 181 -0.46 -30.17 1.20
C SER A 181 -1.71 -30.94 0.82
N TYR A 182 -1.75 -32.21 1.18
CA TYR A 182 -2.90 -33.09 1.01
C TYR A 182 -2.88 -34.19 2.08
N ASN A 183 -3.86 -34.18 2.99
CA ASN A 183 -3.89 -35.04 4.18
C ASN A 183 -2.56 -34.97 4.97
N SER A 184 -1.85 -36.10 5.11
CA SER A 184 -0.53 -36.19 5.75
C SER A 184 0.65 -36.02 4.77
N LEU A 185 0.38 -35.89 3.46
CA LEU A 185 1.38 -35.73 2.42
C LEU A 185 1.72 -34.24 2.24
N LYS A 186 2.96 -33.97 1.84
CA LYS A 186 3.47 -32.63 1.53
C LYS A 186 4.20 -32.61 0.20
N ASP A 187 4.26 -31.43 -0.39
CA ASP A 187 5.08 -31.06 -1.55
C ASP A 187 4.87 -32.03 -2.73
N GLU A 188 5.95 -32.56 -3.30
CA GLU A 188 5.90 -33.39 -4.50
C GLU A 188 4.99 -34.63 -4.34
N ALA A 189 5.03 -35.29 -3.17
CA ALA A 189 4.19 -36.46 -2.90
C ALA A 189 2.69 -36.10 -2.78
N ALA A 190 2.38 -34.90 -2.25
CA ALA A 190 1.01 -34.40 -2.22
C ALA A 190 0.53 -34.01 -3.63
N LEU A 191 1.38 -33.33 -4.40
CA LEU A 191 1.08 -32.89 -5.75
C LEU A 191 0.79 -34.08 -6.68
N ASP A 192 1.63 -35.10 -6.66
CA ASP A 192 1.47 -36.31 -7.47
C ASP A 192 0.21 -37.11 -7.11
N ALA A 193 -0.19 -37.08 -5.84
CA ALA A 193 -1.44 -37.69 -5.40
C ALA A 193 -2.66 -36.92 -5.92
N MET A 194 -2.60 -35.58 -5.90
CA MET A 194 -3.68 -34.71 -6.38
C MET A 194 -3.80 -34.66 -7.90
N ARG A 195 -2.69 -34.75 -8.64
CA ARG A 195 -2.66 -34.84 -10.12
C ARG A 195 -3.49 -35.99 -10.68
N LYS A 196 -3.71 -37.05 -9.88
CA LYS A 196 -4.50 -38.23 -10.24
C LYS A 196 -6.01 -38.01 -10.05
N TRP A 197 -6.44 -36.87 -9.54
CA TRP A 197 -7.85 -36.58 -9.35
C TRP A 197 -8.51 -36.23 -10.67
N THR A 198 -9.54 -37.01 -11.05
CA THR A 198 -10.30 -36.83 -12.29
C THR A 198 -11.70 -36.25 -12.04
N GLN A 199 -12.10 -36.08 -10.79
CA GLN A 199 -13.38 -35.55 -10.36
C GLN A 199 -13.20 -34.70 -9.11
N GLY A 200 -14.04 -33.69 -8.96
CA GLY A 200 -13.99 -32.74 -7.84
C GLY A 200 -14.12 -31.30 -8.30
N THR A 201 -13.86 -30.37 -7.40
CA THR A 201 -13.92 -28.93 -7.66
C THR A 201 -12.59 -28.28 -7.35
N PHE A 202 -12.28 -27.20 -8.07
CA PHE A 202 -11.16 -26.34 -7.77
C PHE A 202 -11.61 -24.91 -7.53
N VAL A 203 -10.88 -24.20 -6.68
CA VAL A 203 -11.00 -22.76 -6.49
C VAL A 203 -9.59 -22.20 -6.42
N VAL A 204 -9.26 -21.26 -7.31
CA VAL A 204 -8.08 -20.43 -7.16
C VAL A 204 -8.49 -19.22 -6.34
N ARG A 205 -7.83 -19.04 -5.20
CA ARG A 205 -7.94 -17.86 -4.34
C ARG A 205 -6.67 -17.05 -4.51
N PRO A 206 -6.69 -15.99 -5.33
CA PRO A 206 -5.66 -14.98 -5.27
C PRO A 206 -5.61 -14.47 -3.83
N LEU A 207 -4.50 -14.70 -3.15
CA LEU A 207 -4.24 -14.16 -1.83
C LEU A 207 -2.96 -13.37 -1.97
N ASP A 208 -2.95 -12.16 -1.43
CA ASP A 208 -1.72 -11.45 -1.14
C ASP A 208 -0.95 -12.28 -0.11
N ILE A 209 -0.21 -13.28 -0.58
CA ILE A 209 0.69 -14.05 0.26
C ILE A 209 1.68 -13.05 0.83
N LYS A 210 1.74 -12.99 2.17
CA LYS A 210 2.82 -12.33 2.89
C LYS A 210 4.12 -13.02 2.49
N ILE A 211 4.80 -12.45 1.50
CA ILE A 211 6.15 -12.82 1.13
C ILE A 211 7.02 -12.55 2.36
N LYS A 212 7.63 -13.61 2.91
CA LYS A 212 8.91 -13.45 3.60
C LYS A 212 9.89 -13.00 2.52
N VAL A 213 10.20 -11.72 2.51
CA VAL A 213 11.18 -11.14 1.60
C VAL A 213 12.50 -11.87 1.85
N ASP A 214 13.10 -12.34 0.75
CA ASP A 214 14.45 -12.87 0.72
C ASP A 214 15.40 -11.87 1.44
N PRO A 215 16.11 -12.28 2.51
CA PRO A 215 17.08 -11.42 3.19
C PRO A 215 18.26 -10.98 2.30
N GLN A 216 18.31 -11.39 1.02
CA GLN A 216 19.40 -11.11 0.10
C GLN A 216 19.15 -9.94 -0.87
N LEU A 217 18.29 -8.98 -0.55
CA LEU A 217 18.46 -7.60 -1.06
C LEU A 217 19.66 -6.94 -0.35
N ASN A 218 20.83 -7.53 -0.57
CA ASN A 218 22.13 -6.96 -0.24
C ASN A 218 22.36 -5.80 -1.20
N ILE A 219 21.91 -4.62 -0.80
CA ILE A 219 22.31 -3.37 -1.45
C ILE A 219 23.81 -3.27 -1.22
N GLU A 220 24.57 -3.55 -2.28
CA GLU A 220 26.00 -3.36 -2.28
C GLU A 220 26.29 -1.94 -1.79
N LYS A 221 27.22 -1.87 -0.84
CA LYS A 221 27.78 -0.68 -0.18
C LYS A 221 27.69 0.56 -1.07
N THR A 222 26.64 1.36 -0.92
CA THR A 222 26.52 2.58 -1.70
C THR A 222 27.12 3.72 -0.91
N ASP A 223 28.36 4.11 -1.25
CA ASP A 223 28.87 5.43 -0.88
C ASP A 223 27.98 6.46 -1.61
N LEU A 224 27.23 7.25 -0.84
CA LEU A 224 26.27 8.22 -1.35
C LEU A 224 26.93 9.41 -2.07
N LYS A 225 28.26 9.42 -2.21
CA LYS A 225 28.98 10.26 -3.18
C LYS A 225 28.72 9.83 -4.63
N PHE A 226 28.35 8.57 -4.86
CA PHE A 226 28.10 8.01 -6.20
C PHE A 226 26.59 7.82 -6.44
N ALA A 227 26.25 7.44 -7.68
CA ALA A 227 24.90 7.00 -8.00
C ALA A 227 24.56 5.69 -7.27
N GLY A 228 23.53 5.71 -6.44
CA GLY A 228 23.10 4.56 -5.65
C GLY A 228 22.13 3.69 -6.40
N LYS A 229 22.53 2.49 -6.80
CA LYS A 229 21.63 1.55 -7.48
C LYS A 229 20.62 1.02 -6.46
N LEU A 230 19.34 1.34 -6.67
CA LEU A 230 18.25 0.87 -5.81
C LEU A 230 17.79 -0.52 -6.24
N MET A 231 17.70 -0.73 -7.56
CA MET A 231 17.33 -1.98 -8.19
C MET A 231 17.71 -1.93 -9.68
N GLU A 232 17.31 -2.92 -10.46
CA GLU A 232 17.68 -2.95 -11.87
C GLU A 232 17.11 -1.73 -12.64
N ASN A 233 18.03 -0.96 -13.23
CA ASN A 233 17.70 0.22 -14.00
C ASN A 233 16.99 1.33 -13.18
N VAL A 234 17.17 1.37 -11.85
CA VAL A 234 16.69 2.44 -10.96
C VAL A 234 17.81 2.88 -10.02
N TRP A 235 18.05 4.18 -9.94
CA TRP A 235 19.12 4.76 -9.12
C TRP A 235 18.62 5.94 -8.32
N TRP A 236 19.16 6.10 -7.12
CA TRP A 236 19.22 7.36 -6.41
C TRP A 236 20.42 8.17 -6.94
N VAL A 237 20.16 9.39 -7.36
CA VAL A 237 21.14 10.35 -7.89
C VAL A 237 21.05 11.70 -7.17
N GLY A 238 20.44 11.71 -5.98
CA GLY A 238 20.22 12.91 -5.17
C GLY A 238 21.50 13.53 -4.63
N HIS A 239 21.34 14.64 -3.92
CA HIS A 239 22.45 15.36 -3.29
C HIS A 239 22.28 15.41 -1.78
N ILE A 240 23.37 15.12 -1.07
CA ILE A 240 23.48 15.23 0.39
C ILE A 240 24.63 16.19 0.66
N ASP A 241 24.30 17.35 1.22
CA ASP A 241 25.29 18.25 1.81
C ASP A 241 25.17 18.14 3.34
N GLU A 242 26.27 17.73 3.98
CA GLU A 242 26.36 17.55 5.43
C GLU A 242 26.37 18.89 6.18
N LYS A 243 26.69 20.00 5.49
CA LYS A 243 26.75 21.34 6.06
C LYS A 243 25.45 22.11 5.89
N GLU A 244 24.65 21.77 4.88
CA GLU A 244 23.37 22.43 4.60
C GLU A 244 22.23 21.80 5.39
N ALA A 245 21.21 22.61 5.69
CA ALA A 245 20.00 22.14 6.38
C ALA A 245 19.11 21.26 5.49
N VAL A 246 19.27 21.31 4.17
CA VAL A 246 18.39 20.64 3.20
C VAL A 246 19.19 19.64 2.35
N HIS A 247 18.73 18.39 2.29
CA HIS A 247 19.16 17.41 1.29
C HIS A 247 17.98 17.09 0.38
N GLN A 248 18.21 16.51 -0.80
CA GLN A 248 17.11 16.12 -1.67
C GLN A 248 17.41 14.84 -2.42
N ASN A 249 16.48 13.90 -2.34
CA ASN A 249 16.49 12.69 -3.14
C ASN A 249 16.02 13.03 -4.55
N VAL A 250 16.76 12.51 -5.52
CA VAL A 250 16.42 12.56 -6.95
C VAL A 250 16.58 11.14 -7.47
N TYR A 251 15.62 10.68 -8.25
CA TYR A 251 15.61 9.29 -8.72
C TYR A 251 15.68 9.21 -10.23
N LEU A 252 16.60 8.39 -10.72
CA LEU A 252 16.78 8.09 -12.12
C LEU A 252 16.22 6.70 -12.44
N ARG A 253 15.40 6.63 -13.48
CA ARG A 253 14.82 5.39 -13.99
C ARG A 253 15.07 5.24 -15.48
N VAL A 254 15.53 4.08 -15.89
CA VAL A 254 15.68 3.73 -17.31
C VAL A 254 14.67 2.64 -17.68
N PHE A 255 13.64 3.02 -18.43
CA PHE A 255 12.69 2.09 -19.03
C PHE A 255 13.24 1.63 -20.38
N LYS A 256 13.37 0.32 -20.60
CA LYS A 256 13.91 -0.19 -21.87
C LYS A 256 13.24 -1.49 -22.28
N ASN A 257 13.06 -1.66 -23.58
CA ASN A 257 12.83 -2.94 -24.22
C ASN A 257 13.86 -3.09 -25.37
N ASP A 258 13.71 -4.12 -26.21
CA ASP A 258 14.66 -4.40 -27.29
C ASP A 258 14.81 -3.26 -28.31
N SER A 259 13.84 -2.35 -28.40
CA SER A 259 13.77 -1.31 -29.46
C SER A 259 13.74 0.13 -28.94
N LYS A 260 13.35 0.35 -27.68
CA LYS A 260 13.14 1.68 -27.09
C LYS A 260 13.81 1.78 -25.74
N LYS A 261 14.41 2.94 -25.49
CA LYS A 261 14.97 3.34 -24.19
C LYS A 261 14.45 4.73 -23.84
N ILE A 262 13.89 4.87 -22.65
CA ILE A 262 13.35 6.12 -22.10
C ILE A 262 13.97 6.30 -20.72
N CYS A 263 14.63 7.43 -20.49
CA CYS A 263 15.25 7.76 -19.22
C CYS A 263 14.44 8.87 -18.55
N ALA A 264 13.99 8.63 -17.31
CA ALA A 264 13.18 9.55 -16.54
C ALA A 264 13.87 9.97 -15.25
N LEU A 265 13.71 11.24 -14.88
CA LEU A 265 14.14 11.79 -13.59
C LEU A 265 12.91 12.16 -12.76
N PHE A 266 12.77 11.62 -11.55
CA PHE A 266 11.67 11.92 -10.62
C PHE A 266 12.14 12.91 -9.57
N ASP A 267 11.35 13.95 -9.33
CA ASP A 267 11.69 15.11 -8.50
C ASP A 267 13.11 15.62 -8.82
N PRO A 268 13.30 16.28 -9.97
CA PRO A 268 14.62 16.56 -10.55
C PRO A 268 15.55 17.44 -9.69
N GLY A 269 15.08 17.96 -8.56
CA GLY A 269 15.91 18.67 -7.60
C GLY A 269 15.99 20.17 -7.82
N SER A 270 16.60 20.86 -6.86
CA SER A 270 16.95 22.28 -7.02
C SER A 270 18.06 22.48 -8.07
N PRO A 271 17.98 23.54 -8.90
CA PRO A 271 19.06 23.95 -9.80
C PRO A 271 20.41 24.14 -9.09
N LEU A 272 20.40 24.52 -7.80
CA LEU A 272 21.61 24.73 -7.01
C LEU A 272 22.49 23.48 -6.93
N TYR A 273 21.88 22.29 -6.97
CA TYR A 273 22.58 21.01 -6.82
C TYR A 273 22.70 20.24 -8.12
N PHE A 274 22.27 20.83 -9.26
CA PHE A 274 22.21 20.11 -10.52
C PHE A 274 23.56 19.60 -11.00
N ASN A 275 24.66 20.30 -10.73
CA ASN A 275 26.00 19.81 -11.08
C ASN A 275 26.33 18.48 -10.38
N ALA A 276 26.12 18.41 -9.06
CA ALA A 276 26.35 17.19 -8.29
C ALA A 276 25.40 16.06 -8.70
N ILE A 277 24.14 16.37 -8.98
CA ILE A 277 23.16 15.41 -9.52
C ILE A 277 23.59 14.92 -10.92
N SER A 278 24.09 15.83 -11.77
CA SER A 278 24.55 15.52 -13.13
C SER A 278 25.77 14.62 -13.16
N GLU A 279 26.71 14.77 -12.22
CA GLU A 279 27.86 13.85 -12.08
C GLU A 279 27.39 12.41 -11.78
N LYS A 280 26.39 12.25 -10.91
CA LYS A 280 25.79 10.93 -10.62
C LYS A 280 24.98 10.39 -11.79
N ILE A 281 24.26 11.26 -12.51
CA ILE A 281 23.60 10.87 -13.76
C ILE A 281 24.64 10.41 -14.79
N ASP A 282 25.80 11.05 -14.87
CA ASP A 282 26.87 10.62 -15.78
C ASP A 282 27.38 9.21 -15.43
N GLN A 283 27.59 8.92 -14.15
CA GLN A 283 27.97 7.57 -13.70
C GLN A 283 26.93 6.51 -14.05
N ALA A 284 25.64 6.80 -13.88
CA ALA A 284 24.56 5.82 -14.08
C ALA A 284 24.09 5.69 -15.55
N LEU A 285 24.13 6.79 -16.31
CA LEU A 285 23.51 6.89 -17.64
C LEU A 285 24.50 7.31 -18.74
N GLY A 286 25.65 7.88 -18.39
CA GLY A 286 26.61 8.50 -19.31
C GLY A 286 26.12 9.83 -19.88
N GLY A 287 25.47 10.64 -19.04
CA GLY A 287 25.22 12.07 -19.29
C GLY A 287 23.75 12.47 -19.17
N ALA A 288 23.50 13.68 -18.63
CA ALA A 288 22.16 14.24 -18.48
C ALA A 288 21.43 14.48 -19.81
N SER A 289 22.16 14.59 -20.93
CA SER A 289 21.58 14.71 -22.28
C SER A 289 20.74 13.51 -22.71
N LYS A 290 20.88 12.37 -22.02
CA LYS A 290 20.10 11.15 -22.28
C LYS A 290 18.76 11.12 -21.53
N ILE A 291 18.49 12.09 -20.65
CA ILE A 291 17.20 12.19 -19.95
C ILE A 291 16.13 12.62 -20.95
N ASN A 292 15.09 11.80 -21.10
CA ASN A 292 13.99 12.05 -22.02
C ASN A 292 12.81 12.72 -21.30
N ILE A 293 12.58 12.36 -20.04
CA ILE A 293 11.42 12.79 -19.26
C ILE A 293 11.91 13.26 -17.89
N TYR A 294 11.29 14.30 -17.33
CA TYR A 294 11.34 14.55 -15.90
C TYR A 294 9.93 14.73 -15.34
N ILE A 295 9.75 14.29 -14.10
CA ILE A 295 8.46 14.26 -13.42
C ILE A 295 8.61 15.03 -12.09
N PRO A 296 8.20 16.30 -12.05
CA PRO A 296 8.08 17.04 -10.79
C PRO A 296 6.79 16.60 -10.09
N LEU A 297 6.92 16.02 -8.89
CA LEU A 297 5.81 15.40 -8.15
C LEU A 297 4.96 16.42 -7.38
N ASP A 298 5.39 17.67 -7.29
CA ASP A 298 4.55 18.76 -6.80
C ASP A 298 4.98 20.12 -7.39
N SER A 299 4.41 21.19 -6.83
CA SER A 299 4.61 22.57 -7.26
C SER A 299 5.74 23.29 -6.54
N SER A 300 6.50 22.61 -5.67
CA SER A 300 7.55 23.26 -4.89
C SER A 300 8.72 23.67 -5.79
N PRO A 301 9.42 24.77 -5.45
CA PRO A 301 10.64 25.18 -6.17
C PRO A 301 11.67 24.05 -6.29
N GLU A 302 11.83 23.26 -5.25
CA GLU A 302 12.77 22.13 -5.15
C GLU A 302 12.39 20.98 -6.09
N ALA A 303 11.11 20.79 -6.39
CA ALA A 303 10.66 19.77 -7.33
C ALA A 303 10.70 20.26 -8.78
N SER A 304 10.40 21.54 -9.03
CA SER A 304 10.00 21.99 -10.37
C SER A 304 10.93 22.99 -11.07
N LEU A 305 11.86 23.65 -10.38
CA LEU A 305 12.69 24.70 -10.99
C LEU A 305 13.82 24.18 -11.90
N ASN A 306 14.14 22.88 -11.89
CA ASN A 306 15.26 22.34 -12.67
C ASN A 306 15.02 22.26 -14.20
N SER A 307 13.85 22.69 -14.66
CA SER A 307 13.41 22.61 -16.05
C SER A 307 14.42 23.22 -17.04
N ARG A 308 15.06 24.33 -16.66
CA ARG A 308 16.03 25.04 -17.49
C ARG A 308 17.33 24.26 -17.68
N MET A 309 17.89 23.73 -16.59
CA MET A 309 19.14 22.95 -16.62
C MET A 309 18.94 21.66 -17.43
N LEU A 310 17.82 20.97 -17.22
CA LEU A 310 17.47 19.77 -17.98
C LEU A 310 17.28 20.06 -19.47
N ARG A 311 16.69 21.21 -19.84
CA ARG A 311 16.57 21.59 -21.26
C ARG A 311 17.92 21.95 -21.88
N GLN A 312 18.82 22.59 -21.13
CA GLN A 312 20.18 22.85 -21.60
C GLN A 312 20.93 21.54 -21.87
N ALA A 313 20.72 20.52 -21.05
CA ALA A 313 21.28 19.18 -21.29
C ALA A 313 20.61 18.45 -22.46
N ASN A 314 19.29 18.54 -22.59
CA ASN A 314 18.52 17.97 -23.69
C ASN A 314 17.33 18.87 -24.07
N GLU A 315 17.43 19.55 -25.22
CA GLU A 315 16.40 20.48 -25.70
C GLU A 315 15.02 19.82 -25.91
N ARG A 316 15.00 18.50 -26.09
CA ARG A 316 13.79 17.69 -26.32
C ARG A 316 13.23 17.03 -25.06
N VAL A 317 13.79 17.32 -23.88
CA VAL A 317 13.28 16.76 -22.62
C VAL A 317 11.82 17.16 -22.40
N ILE A 318 11.01 16.19 -21.95
CA ILE A 318 9.57 16.38 -21.68
C ILE A 318 9.34 16.48 -20.18
N CYS A 319 8.63 17.52 -19.76
CA CYS A 319 8.02 17.58 -18.43
C CYS A 319 6.75 16.74 -18.42
N MET A 320 6.71 15.64 -17.67
CA MET A 320 5.49 14.88 -17.47
C MET A 320 4.94 15.20 -16.08
N THR A 321 3.73 15.74 -15.99
CA THR A 321 3.16 16.18 -14.72
C THR A 321 1.63 16.05 -14.72
N SER A 322 0.99 16.15 -13.55
CA SER A 322 -0.47 16.13 -13.46
C SER A 322 -1.08 17.43 -14.02
N THR A 323 -2.33 17.36 -14.45
CA THR A 323 -3.06 18.55 -14.92
C THR A 323 -3.18 19.60 -13.82
N LYS A 324 -3.43 19.18 -12.58
CA LYS A 324 -3.47 20.06 -11.40
C LYS A 324 -2.12 20.71 -11.14
N ASN A 325 -1.02 19.96 -11.18
CA ASN A 325 0.32 20.51 -10.92
C ASN A 325 0.79 21.47 -12.01
N TRP A 326 0.43 21.20 -13.26
CA TRP A 326 0.72 22.09 -14.38
C TRP A 326 0.22 23.52 -14.15
N ASP A 327 -0.94 23.70 -13.50
CA ASP A 327 -1.48 25.02 -13.23
C ASP A 327 -0.61 25.89 -12.32
N TYR A 328 0.23 25.27 -11.51
CA TYR A 328 1.19 25.95 -10.64
C TYR A 328 2.55 26.11 -11.32
N ILE A 329 3.07 25.05 -11.95
CA ILE A 329 4.48 25.02 -12.39
C ILE A 329 4.73 25.61 -13.78
N LYS A 330 3.67 25.92 -14.55
CA LYS A 330 3.80 26.50 -15.91
C LYS A 330 4.59 27.81 -15.97
N HIS A 331 4.76 28.47 -14.82
CA HIS A 331 5.52 29.70 -14.68
C HIS A 331 7.03 29.48 -14.45
N TYR A 332 7.48 28.25 -14.24
CA TYR A 332 8.89 27.89 -14.00
C TYR A 332 9.70 27.64 -15.28
N GLU A 333 9.55 28.54 -16.28
CA GLU A 333 10.26 28.48 -17.57
C GLU A 333 10.11 27.14 -18.36
N ILE A 334 9.07 26.37 -18.05
CA ILE A 334 8.74 25.14 -18.76
C ILE A 334 8.12 25.50 -20.10
N HIS A 335 8.74 25.05 -21.19
CA HIS A 335 8.30 25.38 -22.53
C HIS A 335 6.97 24.66 -22.82
N PRO A 336 5.92 25.36 -23.25
CA PRO A 336 4.58 24.76 -23.40
C PRO A 336 4.51 23.55 -24.34
N ARG A 337 5.41 23.47 -25.34
CA ARG A 337 5.49 22.31 -26.26
C ARG A 337 6.22 21.10 -25.69
N SER A 338 6.87 21.24 -24.55
CA SER A 338 7.70 20.21 -23.90
C SER A 338 7.01 19.66 -22.65
N VAL A 339 5.68 19.59 -22.67
CA VAL A 339 4.87 19.18 -21.52
C VAL A 339 3.88 18.10 -21.90
N LYS A 340 3.86 17.02 -21.12
CA LYS A 340 2.83 15.98 -21.15
C LYS A 340 2.03 16.04 -19.85
N LYS A 341 0.79 16.51 -19.95
CA LYS A 341 -0.13 16.57 -18.80
C LYS A 341 -0.86 15.23 -18.66
N VAL A 342 -0.99 14.77 -17.42
CA VAL A 342 -1.74 13.58 -17.04
C VAL A 342 -2.97 14.02 -16.27
N ASP A 343 -4.16 13.65 -16.74
CA ASP A 343 -5.39 13.80 -15.97
C ASP A 343 -5.53 12.54 -15.11
N ILE A 344 -5.00 12.57 -13.88
CA ILE A 344 -4.87 11.39 -13.02
C ILE A 344 -6.23 10.79 -12.68
N GLU A 345 -7.26 11.62 -12.50
CA GLU A 345 -8.62 11.17 -12.22
C GLU A 345 -9.21 10.35 -13.39
N LYS A 346 -8.92 10.75 -14.63
CA LYS A 346 -9.44 10.05 -15.83
C LYS A 346 -8.52 8.95 -16.34
N THR A 347 -7.22 9.09 -16.13
CA THR A 347 -6.19 8.24 -16.69
C THR A 347 -5.10 8.07 -15.64
N PRO A 348 -5.36 7.23 -14.61
CA PRO A 348 -4.45 7.05 -13.50
C PRO A 348 -3.19 6.27 -13.90
N SER A 349 -3.13 5.69 -15.10
CA SER A 349 -1.96 4.96 -15.58
C SER A 349 -1.62 5.31 -17.03
N ILE A 350 -0.32 5.32 -17.35
CA ILE A 350 0.21 5.53 -18.69
C ILE A 350 1.18 4.42 -19.03
N THR A 351 1.00 3.82 -20.20
CA THR A 351 1.99 2.96 -20.83
C THR A 351 2.96 3.79 -21.66
N LEU A 352 4.24 3.71 -21.34
CA LEU A 352 5.31 4.36 -22.08
C LEU A 352 5.57 3.62 -23.41
N ALA A 353 6.25 4.27 -24.36
CA ALA A 353 6.60 3.63 -25.64
C ALA A 353 7.57 2.43 -25.48
N SER A 354 8.20 2.28 -24.30
CA SER A 354 8.97 1.09 -23.91
C SER A 354 8.08 -0.08 -23.45
N GLY A 355 6.76 0.09 -23.38
CA GLY A 355 5.80 -0.89 -22.86
C GLY A 355 5.64 -0.90 -21.34
N HIS A 356 6.43 -0.11 -20.61
CA HIS A 356 6.38 -0.02 -19.15
C HIS A 356 5.21 0.85 -18.68
N ASN A 357 4.64 0.54 -17.52
CA ASN A 357 3.45 1.18 -16.99
C ASN A 357 3.75 2.01 -15.75
N LEU A 358 3.38 3.28 -15.83
CA LEU A 358 3.40 4.20 -14.70
C LEU A 358 1.99 4.46 -14.23
N GLN A 359 1.73 4.19 -12.96
CA GLN A 359 0.50 4.61 -12.28
C GLN A 359 0.76 5.90 -11.50
N PHE A 360 -0.22 6.80 -11.46
CA PHE A 360 -0.17 8.09 -10.81
C PHE A 360 -1.25 8.14 -9.74
N ILE A 361 -0.92 8.73 -8.59
CA ILE A 361 -1.80 8.78 -7.42
C ILE A 361 -1.83 10.21 -6.93
N GLU A 362 -2.99 10.84 -6.92
CA GLU A 362 -3.08 12.19 -6.36
C GLU A 362 -2.89 12.18 -4.85
N THR A 363 -2.14 13.15 -4.35
CA THR A 363 -1.87 13.32 -2.92
C THR A 363 -2.14 14.75 -2.46
N PRO A 364 -3.33 15.32 -2.77
CA PRO A 364 -3.61 16.71 -2.51
C PRO A 364 -3.50 16.99 -1.01
N PHE A 365 -2.84 18.10 -0.66
CA PHE A 365 -2.59 18.54 0.72
C PHE A 365 -1.65 17.65 1.54
N CYS A 366 -1.02 16.64 0.92
CA CYS A 366 0.09 15.88 1.49
C CYS A 366 1.45 16.46 1.05
N GLY A 367 1.66 17.75 1.33
CA GLY A 367 2.82 18.52 0.91
C GLY A 367 2.41 19.80 0.17
N SER A 368 1.76 19.65 -0.99
CA SER A 368 1.14 20.77 -1.71
C SER A 368 -0.28 20.41 -2.16
N ALA A 369 -1.07 21.41 -2.55
CA ALA A 369 -2.42 21.16 -3.09
C ALA A 369 -2.40 20.39 -4.43
N SER A 370 -1.25 20.36 -5.12
CA SER A 370 -1.08 19.77 -6.44
C SER A 370 -0.18 18.53 -6.45
N SER A 371 0.26 18.06 -5.28
CA SER A 371 1.17 16.92 -5.18
C SER A 371 0.52 15.62 -5.65
N PHE A 372 1.36 14.76 -6.22
CA PHE A 372 1.00 13.41 -6.64
C PHE A 372 2.21 12.48 -6.52
N MET A 373 1.97 11.18 -6.54
CA MET A 373 3.01 10.15 -6.56
C MET A 373 3.02 9.44 -7.91
N THR A 374 4.14 8.82 -8.23
CA THR A 374 4.24 7.93 -9.39
C THR A 374 4.70 6.55 -8.94
N TYR A 375 3.92 5.53 -9.27
CA TYR A 375 4.22 4.12 -9.03
C TYR A 375 4.67 3.46 -10.34
N ASP A 376 5.90 2.94 -10.35
CA ASP A 376 6.42 2.13 -11.43
C ASP A 376 6.05 0.67 -11.18
N ILE A 377 5.12 0.14 -11.99
CA ILE A 377 4.54 -1.19 -11.79
C ILE A 377 5.60 -2.28 -11.95
N GLU A 378 6.50 -2.14 -12.92
CA GLU A 378 7.50 -3.16 -13.21
C GLU A 378 8.62 -3.18 -12.17
N SER A 379 9.09 -2.02 -11.72
CA SER A 379 10.15 -1.95 -10.70
C SER A 379 9.63 -2.04 -9.28
N ARG A 380 8.33 -1.82 -9.08
CA ARG A 380 7.67 -1.77 -7.77
C ARG A 380 8.22 -0.66 -6.87
N VAL A 381 8.66 0.45 -7.47
CA VAL A 381 9.08 1.66 -6.75
C VAL A 381 7.95 2.68 -6.76
N LEU A 382 7.58 3.14 -5.57
CA LEU A 382 6.70 4.29 -5.40
C LEU A 382 7.53 5.55 -5.18
N PHE A 383 7.60 6.42 -6.17
CA PHE A 383 8.16 7.77 -6.02
C PHE A 383 7.13 8.65 -5.31
N SER A 384 7.29 8.84 -4.00
CA SER A 384 6.23 9.38 -3.14
C SER A 384 6.26 10.90 -2.95
N GLY A 385 7.30 11.58 -3.43
CA GLY A 385 7.44 13.03 -3.27
C GLY A 385 7.44 13.43 -1.79
N SER A 386 6.58 14.36 -1.39
CA SER A 386 6.46 14.83 -0.01
C SER A 386 5.89 13.78 0.96
N LEU A 387 5.07 12.83 0.50
CA LEU A 387 4.56 11.79 1.38
C LEU A 387 5.69 10.81 1.73
N PHE A 388 5.73 10.33 2.97
CA PHE A 388 6.82 9.51 3.54
C PHE A 388 8.17 10.23 3.66
N SER A 389 8.22 11.54 3.40
CA SER A 389 9.44 12.33 3.62
C SER A 389 9.76 12.50 5.12
N SER A 390 11.04 12.76 5.41
CA SER A 390 11.55 12.88 6.78
C SER A 390 12.56 14.02 6.92
N ASP A 391 12.54 14.68 8.08
CA ASP A 391 13.56 15.66 8.50
C ASP A 391 14.90 14.97 8.81
N SER A 392 14.90 13.65 9.07
CA SER A 392 16.13 12.87 9.29
C SER A 392 16.84 12.61 7.97
N LYS A 393 18.15 12.90 7.92
CA LYS A 393 18.97 12.71 6.71
C LYS A 393 19.72 11.38 6.72
N PRO A 394 19.92 10.75 5.56
CA PRO A 394 20.96 9.74 5.40
C PRO A 394 22.35 10.39 5.55
N THR A 395 23.30 9.67 6.14
CA THR A 395 24.70 10.09 6.28
C THR A 395 25.58 9.47 5.20
N THR A 396 26.68 10.15 4.83
CA THR A 396 27.64 9.61 3.85
C THR A 396 28.63 8.61 4.47
N GLU A 397 28.67 8.52 5.80
CA GLU A 397 29.64 7.71 6.55
C GLU A 397 29.31 6.21 6.62
N LYS A 398 28.04 5.81 6.42
CA LYS A 398 27.59 4.42 6.61
C LYS A 398 26.83 3.87 5.42
N THR A 399 27.29 2.73 4.92
CA THR A 399 26.89 2.10 3.66
C THR A 399 25.42 1.63 3.57
N ASN A 400 24.71 1.53 4.70
CA ASN A 400 23.29 1.11 4.79
C ASN A 400 22.37 2.21 5.36
N ASP A 401 22.78 3.48 5.34
CA ASP A 401 21.99 4.55 5.95
C ASP A 401 20.92 5.14 5.03
N LEU A 402 20.79 4.67 3.78
CA LEU A 402 19.80 5.17 2.82
C LEU A 402 18.37 4.70 3.13
N TYR A 403 18.20 3.60 3.87
CA TYR A 403 16.89 3.05 4.23
C TYR A 403 16.51 3.39 5.67
N ALA A 404 15.26 3.83 5.83
CA ALA A 404 14.66 4.16 7.09
C ALA A 404 14.46 2.90 7.92
N LYS A 405 14.77 3.01 9.21
CA LYS A 405 14.46 2.02 10.22
C LYS A 405 13.47 2.62 11.21
N GLU A 406 12.99 1.81 12.13
CA GLU A 406 12.07 2.26 13.18
C GLU A 406 12.55 3.50 13.95
N LYS A 407 13.86 3.60 14.20
CA LYS A 407 14.50 4.74 14.87
C LYS A 407 14.42 6.06 14.10
N ASP A 408 14.23 6.00 12.77
CA ASP A 408 14.17 7.18 11.89
C ASP A 408 12.74 7.79 11.86
N TRP A 409 11.80 7.19 12.60
CA TRP A 409 10.41 7.65 12.70
C TRP A 409 10.28 9.09 13.19
N GLU A 410 11.10 9.54 14.14
CA GLU A 410 10.92 10.88 14.73
C GLU A 410 11.10 11.99 13.68
N GLY A 411 12.02 11.82 12.72
CA GLY A 411 12.16 12.75 11.60
C GLY A 411 10.97 12.72 10.65
N MET A 412 10.40 11.54 10.40
CA MET A 412 9.21 11.39 9.55
C MET A 412 8.00 12.03 10.21
N ARG A 413 7.81 11.75 11.51
CA ARG A 413 6.78 12.37 12.35
C ARG A 413 6.88 13.89 12.30
N SER A 414 8.06 14.45 12.62
CA SER A 414 8.31 15.89 12.60
C SER A 414 7.97 16.50 11.24
N TYR A 415 8.44 15.89 10.15
CA TYR A 415 8.15 16.35 8.79
C TYR A 415 6.65 16.37 8.49
N HIS A 416 5.94 15.27 8.75
CA HIS A 416 4.53 15.15 8.41
C HIS A 416 3.66 16.10 9.23
N GLN A 417 3.98 16.30 10.51
CA GLN A 417 3.25 17.24 11.36
C GLN A 417 3.34 18.69 10.87
N LYS A 418 4.46 19.06 10.23
CA LYS A 418 4.68 20.42 9.70
C LYS A 418 4.08 20.61 8.31
N ASN A 419 4.17 19.59 7.45
CA ASN A 419 3.95 19.75 6.01
C ASN A 419 2.64 19.16 5.49
N ILE A 420 1.95 18.30 6.25
CA ILE A 420 0.68 17.71 5.85
C ILE A 420 -0.47 18.49 6.49
N SER A 421 -1.47 18.86 5.69
CA SER A 421 -2.48 19.84 6.14
C SER A 421 -3.53 19.29 7.10
N SER A 422 -3.90 18.02 6.99
CA SER A 422 -4.89 17.37 7.87
C SER A 422 -4.79 15.84 7.88
N ASN A 423 -5.29 15.23 8.94
CA ASN A 423 -5.39 13.77 9.09
C ASN A 423 -6.29 13.17 8.00
N SER A 424 -7.40 13.84 7.67
CA SER A 424 -8.34 13.38 6.63
C SER A 424 -7.67 13.24 5.25
N ALA A 425 -6.88 14.24 4.85
CA ALA A 425 -6.11 14.17 3.61
C ALA A 425 -5.08 13.04 3.65
N LEU A 426 -4.34 12.94 4.77
CA LEU A 426 -3.32 11.91 4.97
C LEU A 426 -3.91 10.50 4.89
N LEU A 427 -4.99 10.21 5.62
CA LEU A 427 -5.63 8.90 5.69
C LEU A 427 -6.11 8.43 4.30
N LYS A 428 -6.79 9.31 3.57
CA LYS A 428 -7.29 9.00 2.21
C LYS A 428 -6.16 8.62 1.26
N VAL A 429 -5.01 9.31 1.36
CA VAL A 429 -3.85 9.02 0.52
C VAL A 429 -3.15 7.72 0.94
N LEU A 430 -3.00 7.46 2.24
CA LEU A 430 -2.40 6.23 2.75
C LEU A 430 -3.20 4.98 2.36
N GLU A 431 -4.53 5.09 2.27
CA GLU A 431 -5.36 4.01 1.73
C GLU A 431 -5.00 3.69 0.27
N ASN A 432 -4.83 4.70 -0.59
CA ASN A 432 -4.45 4.47 -1.98
C ASN A 432 -3.10 3.75 -2.10
N VAL A 433 -2.14 4.06 -1.22
CA VAL A 433 -0.83 3.37 -1.19
C VAL A 433 -0.99 1.91 -0.77
N LYS A 434 -1.85 1.62 0.22
CA LYS A 434 -2.12 0.25 0.69
C LYS A 434 -2.72 -0.63 -0.41
N TRP A 435 -3.41 -0.04 -1.38
CA TRP A 435 -4.07 -0.73 -2.49
C TRP A 435 -3.23 -0.84 -3.77
N LEU A 436 -1.96 -0.44 -3.73
CA LEU A 436 -1.08 -0.60 -4.88
C LEU A 436 -0.77 -2.08 -5.11
N GLU A 437 -1.10 -2.56 -6.30
CA GLU A 437 -0.80 -3.91 -6.73
C GLU A 437 0.03 -3.91 -8.04
N PRO A 438 1.14 -4.66 -8.11
CA PRO A 438 1.76 -5.42 -7.00
C PRO A 438 2.21 -4.49 -5.85
N LYS A 439 2.35 -4.97 -4.62
CA LYS A 439 2.82 -4.14 -3.49
C LYS A 439 4.19 -3.48 -3.78
N PRO A 440 4.44 -2.23 -3.36
CA PRO A 440 5.76 -1.60 -3.51
C PRO A 440 6.87 -2.37 -2.80
N LEU A 441 8.01 -2.53 -3.46
CA LEU A 441 9.26 -3.03 -2.84
C LEU A 441 10.08 -1.90 -2.22
N VAL A 442 9.91 -0.68 -2.72
CA VAL A 442 10.59 0.52 -2.19
C VAL A 442 9.64 1.71 -2.27
N ILE A 443 9.54 2.48 -1.19
CA ILE A 443 9.01 3.85 -1.22
C ILE A 443 10.18 4.82 -1.24
N ALA A 444 10.15 5.72 -2.22
CA ALA A 444 11.21 6.64 -2.59
C ALA A 444 10.74 8.10 -2.37
N PRO A 445 10.87 8.64 -1.14
CA PRO A 445 10.41 9.99 -0.81
C PRO A 445 11.41 11.06 -1.25
N ARG A 446 10.95 12.30 -1.40
CA ARG A 446 11.81 13.45 -1.75
C ARG A 446 12.86 13.74 -0.68
N PHE A 447 12.47 13.65 0.59
CA PHE A 447 13.35 13.92 1.72
C PHE A 447 13.48 12.70 2.63
N GLY A 448 14.61 12.67 3.32
CA GLY A 448 14.99 11.59 4.22
C GLY A 448 15.39 10.30 3.54
N LYS A 449 15.12 9.19 4.23
CA LYS A 449 15.54 7.84 3.84
C LYS A 449 14.41 7.11 3.12
N LEU A 450 14.78 6.14 2.27
CA LEU A 450 13.85 5.27 1.54
C LEU A 450 13.21 4.27 2.51
N ILE A 451 12.03 3.75 2.17
CA ILE A 451 11.37 2.71 2.99
C ILE A 451 11.42 1.40 2.23
N ASN A 452 11.89 0.35 2.89
CA ASN A 452 11.87 -1.00 2.34
C ASN A 452 10.42 -1.53 2.33
N GLY A 453 10.07 -2.34 1.33
CA GLY A 453 8.72 -2.91 1.15
C GLY A 453 8.19 -3.61 2.41
N GLU A 454 9.08 -4.29 3.14
CA GLU A 454 8.77 -4.97 4.41
C GLU A 454 8.37 -4.00 5.54
N ASP A 455 8.87 -2.76 5.50
CA ASP A 455 8.62 -1.73 6.51
C ASP A 455 7.46 -0.79 6.12
N VAL A 456 6.91 -0.90 4.91
CA VAL A 456 5.86 0.00 4.42
C VAL A 456 4.63 -0.02 5.33
N GLU A 457 4.16 -1.21 5.74
CA GLU A 457 3.00 -1.33 6.61
C GLU A 457 3.24 -0.67 7.98
N LEU A 458 4.45 -0.82 8.55
CA LEU A 458 4.86 -0.17 9.80
C LEU A 458 4.74 1.35 9.72
N PHE A 459 5.30 1.97 8.67
CA PHE A 459 5.26 3.42 8.53
C PHE A 459 3.86 3.94 8.18
N ILE A 460 3.09 3.21 7.37
CA ILE A 460 1.68 3.54 7.10
C ILE A 460 0.88 3.55 8.41
N ASP A 461 1.01 2.52 9.24
CA ASP A 461 0.23 2.43 10.48
C ASP A 461 0.63 3.49 11.50
N ARG A 462 1.89 3.92 11.51
CA ARG A 462 2.33 5.07 12.32
C ARG A 462 1.79 6.39 11.81
N LEU A 463 1.71 6.59 10.49
CA LEU A 463 1.17 7.82 9.89
C LEU A 463 -0.35 7.94 10.05
N LYS A 464 -1.11 6.84 10.01
CA LYS A 464 -2.58 6.86 10.18
C LYS A 464 -3.04 7.46 11.51
N VAL A 465 -2.24 7.30 12.54
CA VAL A 465 -2.52 7.72 13.92
C VAL A 465 -1.78 9.00 14.29
N LEU A 466 -1.16 9.67 13.31
CA LEU A 466 -0.42 10.90 13.53
C LEU A 466 -1.33 12.11 13.33
N ASN A 467 -1.44 12.94 14.37
CA ASN A 467 -2.05 14.26 14.23
C ASN A 467 -1.11 15.20 13.47
N VAL A 468 -1.58 15.70 12.33
CA VAL A 468 -0.85 16.61 11.42
C VAL A 468 -1.62 17.90 11.18
N GLY A 469 -0.92 18.95 10.76
CA GLY A 469 -1.53 20.20 10.29
C GLY A 469 -2.58 20.78 11.24
N ILE A 470 -3.79 21.03 10.72
CA ILE A 470 -4.87 21.65 11.49
C ILE A 470 -5.33 20.80 12.67
N ASP A 471 -5.34 19.47 12.53
CA ASP A 471 -5.75 18.56 13.59
C ASP A 471 -4.79 18.64 14.77
N LYS A 472 -3.47 18.70 14.50
CA LYS A 472 -2.45 18.89 15.54
C LYS A 472 -2.68 20.19 16.33
N ILE A 473 -2.92 21.30 15.63
CA ILE A 473 -3.17 22.61 16.26
C ILE A 473 -4.42 22.55 17.14
N PHE A 474 -5.47 21.89 16.67
CA PHE A 474 -6.72 21.74 17.40
C PHE A 474 -6.52 20.93 18.69
N TYR A 475 -5.83 19.79 18.64
CA TYR A 475 -5.52 19.00 19.83
C TYR A 475 -4.62 19.74 20.82
N GLU A 476 -3.59 20.45 20.35
CA GLU A 476 -2.71 21.26 21.21
C GLU A 476 -3.43 22.44 21.88
N ALA A 477 -4.54 22.90 21.31
CA ALA A 477 -5.38 23.94 21.90
C ALA A 477 -6.37 23.39 22.94
N LEU A 478 -6.78 22.12 22.83
CA LEU A 478 -7.62 21.44 23.82
C LEU A 478 -6.84 21.02 25.08
N ASP A 479 -5.53 20.77 24.95
CA ASP A 479 -4.64 20.40 26.05
C ASP A 479 -4.14 21.61 26.88
N LYS A 480 -4.46 22.84 26.47
CA LYS A 480 -4.11 24.11 27.15
C LYS A 480 -5.33 24.74 27.81
#